data_AF-R5TIU6-F1
#
_entry.id   AF-R5TIU6-F1
#
_cell.length_a   1.000
_cell.length_b   1.000
_cell.length_c   1.000
_cell.angle_alpha   90.00
_cell.angle_beta   90.00
_cell.angle_gamma   90.00
#
_symmetry.space_group_name_H-M   'P 1'
#
loop_
_entity.id
_entity.type
_entity.pdbx_description
1 polymer ?
#
loop_
_entity_poly.entity_id
_entity_poly.type
_entity_poly.pdbx_seq_one_letter_code
_entity_poly.pdbx_strand_id
1 'polypeptide(L)'
;MGLFDKFKRKIPPMVQVFYNQDFGFLIVPNAVEKTMGCHISIEPTEKVMPDCSSDDLGNAVIRAIKIAKKIPKVDEKALSNYWKQTKYKGYIAFSRHFQAISIRVIGNELKIKRWVTDNKGYVPASDEEAQIISMKITDYELGLFIKRMFNIED
;
A
#
# COMPACT_ATOMS: atom_id res chain seq x y z
N MET A 1 20.63 -12.16 -28.77
CA MET A 1 19.79 -11.70 -27.63
C MET A 1 18.66 -10.87 -28.20
N GLY A 2 17.46 -11.45 -28.29
CA GLY A 2 16.38 -10.94 -29.13
C GLY A 2 15.71 -9.68 -28.59
N LEU A 3 15.17 -8.89 -29.52
CA LEU A 3 14.42 -7.63 -29.36
C LEU A 3 13.20 -7.71 -28.40
N PHE A 4 12.91 -8.88 -27.83
CA PHE A 4 11.77 -9.18 -26.97
C PHE A 4 12.05 -9.07 -25.47
N ASP A 5 13.30 -8.86 -25.03
CA ASP A 5 13.63 -8.71 -23.60
C ASP A 5 13.23 -7.32 -23.03
N LYS A 6 12.85 -6.38 -23.90
CA LYS A 6 12.47 -4.99 -23.53
C LYS A 6 11.05 -4.84 -22.96
N PHE A 7 10.23 -5.88 -22.97
CA PHE A 7 8.85 -5.84 -22.45
C PHE A 7 8.59 -6.86 -21.34
N LYS A 8 9.57 -7.12 -20.45
CA LYS A 8 9.20 -7.58 -19.11
C LYS A 8 8.39 -6.46 -18.47
N ARG A 9 7.05 -6.55 -18.54
CA ARG A 9 6.10 -5.61 -17.95
C ARG A 9 6.61 -5.27 -16.55
N LYS A 10 7.11 -4.04 -16.39
CA LYS A 10 7.65 -3.59 -15.10
C LYS A 10 6.49 -3.63 -14.13
N ILE A 11 6.60 -4.49 -13.11
CA ILE A 11 5.59 -4.59 -12.07
C ILE A 11 5.45 -3.20 -11.43
N PRO A 12 4.24 -2.60 -11.47
CA PRO A 12 4.02 -1.26 -10.94
C PRO A 12 4.44 -1.16 -9.47
N PRO A 13 5.09 -0.06 -9.04
CA PRO A 13 5.29 0.23 -7.63
C PRO A 13 3.97 0.16 -6.87
N MET A 14 4.01 -0.36 -5.65
CA MET A 14 2.82 -0.54 -4.83
C MET A 14 3.08 -0.10 -3.39
N VAL A 15 2.07 0.52 -2.79
CA VAL A 15 2.00 0.82 -1.36
C VAL A 15 0.72 0.18 -0.83
N GLN A 16 0.78 -0.38 0.37
CA GLN A 16 -0.38 -0.83 1.12
C GLN A 16 -0.65 0.16 2.24
N VAL A 17 -1.91 0.48 2.45
CA VAL A 17 -2.36 1.31 3.56
C VAL A 17 -3.34 0.49 4.37
N PHE A 18 -3.07 0.35 5.66
CA PHE A 18 -3.94 -0.32 6.61
C PHE A 18 -4.51 0.69 7.59
N TYR A 19 -5.74 0.49 8.03
CA TYR A 19 -6.40 1.36 9.00
C TYR A 19 -7.10 0.56 10.10
N ASN A 20 -6.92 1.00 11.34
CA ASN A 20 -7.70 0.58 12.50
C ASN A 20 -7.92 1.80 13.39
N GLN A 21 -9.15 2.00 13.88
CA GLN A 21 -9.51 3.22 14.62
C GLN A 21 -8.65 3.47 15.88
N ASP A 22 -8.26 2.42 16.62
CA ASP A 22 -7.45 2.55 17.83
C ASP A 22 -5.96 2.77 17.53
N PHE A 23 -5.50 2.28 16.38
CA PHE A 23 -4.09 2.30 16.00
C PHE A 23 -3.72 3.49 15.11
N GLY A 24 -4.62 3.84 14.19
CA GLY A 24 -4.39 4.77 13.10
C GLY A 24 -4.07 4.05 11.80
N PHE A 25 -3.31 4.71 10.94
CA PHE A 25 -2.87 4.16 9.66
C PHE A 25 -1.49 3.53 9.78
N LEU A 26 -1.28 2.47 8.99
CA LEU A 26 0.03 1.89 8.73
C LEU A 26 0.30 1.92 7.24
N ILE A 27 1.32 2.67 6.84
CA ILE A 27 1.72 2.88 5.45
C ILE A 27 2.92 1.99 5.15
N VAL A 28 2.75 1.08 4.21
CA VAL A 28 3.69 -0.01 3.94
C VAL A 28 4.11 0.01 2.48
N PRO A 29 5.34 0.44 2.15
CA PRO A 29 5.84 0.34 0.78
C PRO A 29 6.15 -1.11 0.41
N ASN A 30 5.92 -1.46 -0.85
CA ASN A 30 6.28 -2.76 -1.38
C ASN A 30 7.38 -2.66 -2.44
N ALA A 31 8.30 -3.62 -2.41
CA ALA A 31 9.28 -3.87 -3.47
C ALA A 31 8.86 -5.07 -4.32
N VAL A 32 9.55 -5.28 -5.43
CA VAL A 32 9.40 -6.47 -6.27
C VAL A 32 10.45 -7.50 -5.86
N GLU A 33 10.03 -8.70 -5.49
CA GLU A 33 10.94 -9.80 -5.17
C GLU A 33 11.64 -10.31 -6.44
N LYS A 34 12.93 -10.63 -6.35
CA LYS A 34 13.81 -10.93 -7.49
C LYS A 34 13.41 -12.20 -8.24
N THR A 35 13.01 -13.24 -7.52
CA THR A 35 12.83 -14.61 -8.03
C THR A 35 11.47 -14.81 -8.67
N MET A 36 10.41 -14.55 -7.91
CA MET A 36 9.00 -14.76 -8.28
C MET A 36 8.39 -13.54 -8.96
N GLY A 37 8.98 -12.34 -8.78
CA GLY A 37 8.38 -11.11 -9.28
C GLY A 37 7.05 -10.77 -8.60
N CYS A 38 6.85 -11.19 -7.36
CA CYS A 38 5.70 -10.75 -6.56
C CYS A 38 6.04 -9.46 -5.80
N HIS A 39 5.00 -8.75 -5.34
CA HIS A 39 5.19 -7.66 -4.39
C HIS A 39 5.45 -8.22 -2.99
N ILE A 40 6.49 -7.72 -2.32
CA ILE A 40 6.72 -7.96 -0.88
C ILE A 40 6.79 -6.63 -0.14
N SER A 41 6.21 -6.59 1.05
CA SER A 41 6.29 -5.42 1.94
C SER A 41 7.70 -5.23 2.47
N ILE A 42 8.17 -3.98 2.55
CA ILE A 42 9.52 -3.63 2.98
C ILE A 42 9.50 -2.49 4.01
N GLU A 43 10.62 -2.33 4.73
CA GLU A 43 10.87 -1.18 5.58
C GLU A 43 11.50 0.00 4.79
N PRO A 44 11.39 1.26 5.27
CA PRO A 44 10.65 1.67 6.46
C PRO A 44 9.14 1.72 6.20
N THR A 45 8.38 1.24 7.18
CA THR A 45 6.95 1.46 7.30
C THR A 45 6.66 2.67 8.19
N GLU A 46 5.51 3.30 8.00
CA GLU A 46 5.15 4.53 8.73
C GLU A 46 3.79 4.37 9.42
N LYS A 47 3.74 4.68 10.72
CA LYS A 47 2.49 4.81 11.47
C LYS A 47 2.04 6.26 11.44
N VAL A 48 0.77 6.50 11.06
CA VAL A 48 0.12 7.81 11.14
C VAL A 48 -1.04 7.71 12.13
N MET A 49 -1.18 8.68 13.03
CA MET A 49 -2.15 8.61 14.13
C MET A 49 -3.60 8.71 13.62
N PRO A 50 -4.61 8.15 14.34
CA PRO A 50 -6.00 8.16 13.91
C PRO A 50 -6.58 9.56 13.65
N ASP A 51 -6.16 10.54 14.45
CA ASP A 51 -6.57 11.95 14.42
C ASP A 51 -5.73 12.82 13.47
N CYS A 52 -4.91 12.20 12.62
CA CYS A 52 -4.08 12.92 11.65
C CYS A 52 -4.91 13.76 10.68
N SER A 53 -4.31 14.84 10.18
CA SER A 53 -4.90 15.60 9.08
C SER A 53 -4.86 14.82 7.77
N SER A 54 -5.72 15.19 6.81
CA SER A 54 -5.62 14.66 5.45
C SER A 54 -4.25 14.96 4.81
N ASP A 55 -3.66 16.12 5.08
CA ASP A 55 -2.30 16.44 4.62
C ASP A 55 -1.26 15.45 5.16
N ASP A 56 -1.29 15.12 6.45
CA ASP A 56 -0.32 14.20 7.06
C ASP A 56 -0.40 12.81 6.42
N LEU A 57 -1.62 12.30 6.22
CA LEU A 57 -1.86 11.00 5.62
C LEU A 57 -1.41 10.96 4.16
N GLY A 58 -1.79 11.97 3.36
CA GLY A 58 -1.38 12.08 1.97
C GLY A 58 0.14 12.15 1.81
N ASN A 59 0.78 12.99 2.63
CA ASN A 59 2.23 13.12 2.68
C ASN A 59 2.93 11.79 3.00
N ALA A 60 2.44 11.03 3.98
CA ALA A 60 2.99 9.72 4.35
C ALA A 60 2.91 8.72 3.18
N VAL A 61 1.76 8.69 2.50
CA VAL A 61 1.57 7.82 1.32
C VAL A 61 2.50 8.22 0.18
N ILE A 62 2.68 9.52 -0.09
CA ILE A 62 3.60 9.99 -1.12
C ILE A 62 5.06 9.66 -0.79
N ARG A 63 5.46 9.73 0.49
CA ARG A 63 6.78 9.24 0.94
C ARG A 63 6.94 7.75 0.65
N ALA A 64 5.96 6.92 1.01
CA ALA A 64 6.00 5.49 0.75
C ALA A 64 6.04 5.17 -0.76
N ILE A 65 5.30 5.93 -1.59
CA ILE A 65 5.36 5.82 -3.05
C ILE A 65 6.77 6.14 -3.57
N LYS A 66 7.43 7.19 -3.05
CA LYS A 66 8.81 7.54 -3.42
C LYS A 66 9.79 6.40 -3.10
N ILE A 67 9.60 5.70 -1.97
CA ILE A 67 10.38 4.52 -1.60
C ILE A 67 10.13 3.38 -2.61
N ALA A 68 8.87 3.00 -2.82
CA ALA A 68 8.48 1.91 -3.72
C ALA A 68 8.92 2.14 -5.18
N LYS A 69 8.99 3.39 -5.63
CA LYS A 69 9.48 3.75 -6.98
C LYS A 69 10.99 3.60 -7.15
N LYS A 70 11.76 3.87 -6.08
CA LYS A 70 13.22 3.92 -6.12
C LYS A 70 13.88 2.60 -5.74
N ILE A 71 13.20 1.77 -4.97
CA ILE A 71 13.76 0.50 -4.49
C ILE A 71 14.05 -0.43 -5.67
N PRO A 72 15.26 -1.04 -5.76
CA PRO A 72 15.52 -2.10 -6.73
C PRO A 72 14.70 -3.36 -6.37
N LYS A 73 14.76 -4.39 -7.24
CA LYS A 73 14.26 -5.70 -6.85
C LYS A 73 15.05 -6.23 -5.64
N VAL A 74 14.36 -6.89 -4.72
CA VAL A 74 14.94 -7.36 -3.44
C VAL A 74 14.80 -8.87 -3.29
N ASP A 75 15.63 -9.45 -2.42
CA ASP A 75 15.48 -10.84 -2.00
C ASP A 75 14.37 -10.98 -0.96
N GLU A 76 13.77 -12.18 -0.82
CA GLU A 76 12.71 -12.46 0.16
C GLU A 76 13.07 -12.06 1.60
N LYS A 77 14.36 -12.07 1.96
CA LYS A 77 14.85 -11.65 3.28
C LYS A 77 14.51 -10.19 3.64
N ALA A 78 14.16 -9.36 2.66
CA ALA A 78 13.70 -7.99 2.88
C ALA A 78 12.23 -7.89 3.33
N LEU A 79 11.50 -9.01 3.38
CA LEU A 79 10.11 -9.06 3.80
C LEU A 79 9.94 -8.48 5.21
N SER A 80 9.19 -7.37 5.29
CA SER A 80 8.83 -6.73 6.56
C SER A 80 7.79 -7.57 7.32
N ASN A 81 7.94 -7.59 8.65
CA ASN A 81 6.95 -8.11 9.59
C ASN A 81 6.16 -6.96 10.25
N TYR A 82 5.76 -5.95 9.48
CA TYR A 82 5.16 -4.70 9.98
C TYR A 82 4.00 -4.90 10.97
N TRP A 83 3.22 -5.99 10.84
CA TRP A 83 2.11 -6.27 11.75
C TRP A 83 2.58 -6.45 13.20
N LYS A 84 3.85 -6.80 13.45
CA LYS A 84 4.44 -6.92 14.79
C LYS A 84 4.55 -5.58 15.52
N GLN A 85 4.38 -4.45 14.83
CA GLN A 85 4.27 -3.12 15.44
C GLN A 85 2.89 -2.89 16.09
N THR A 86 1.93 -3.77 15.83
CA THR A 86 0.59 -3.75 16.43
C THR A 86 0.51 -4.71 17.61
N LYS A 87 -0.61 -4.65 18.35
CA LYS A 87 -0.90 -5.62 19.43
C LYS A 87 -1.14 -7.06 18.94
N TYR A 88 -1.27 -7.27 17.62
CA TYR A 88 -1.66 -8.57 17.07
C TYR A 88 -0.44 -9.45 16.78
N LYS A 89 -0.43 -10.65 17.38
CA LYS A 89 0.71 -11.60 17.31
C LYS A 89 0.97 -12.18 15.92
N GLY A 90 -0.03 -12.20 15.04
CA GLY A 90 0.08 -12.83 13.73
C GLY A 90 -0.67 -12.08 12.64
N TYR A 91 -0.23 -12.28 11.40
CA TYR A 91 -0.78 -11.61 10.22
C TYR A 91 -2.29 -11.83 10.04
N ILE A 92 -2.79 -13.05 10.30
CA ILE A 92 -4.23 -13.37 10.21
C ILE A 92 -5.05 -12.63 11.28
N ALA A 93 -4.50 -12.46 12.49
CA ALA A 93 -5.17 -11.67 13.52
C ALA A 93 -5.16 -10.19 13.12
N PHE A 94 -4.02 -9.69 12.67
CA PHE A 94 -3.90 -8.33 12.15
C PHE A 94 -4.91 -8.04 11.04
N SER A 95 -5.03 -8.92 10.03
CA SER A 95 -5.91 -8.67 8.89
C SER A 95 -7.38 -8.54 9.30
N ARG A 96 -7.84 -9.31 10.28
CA ARG A 96 -9.23 -9.25 10.77
C ARG A 96 -9.59 -7.94 11.48
N HIS A 97 -8.60 -7.17 11.90
CA HIS A 97 -8.80 -5.95 12.68
C HIS A 97 -8.42 -4.68 11.95
N PHE A 98 -7.81 -4.79 10.77
CA PHE A 98 -7.44 -3.64 9.95
C PHE A 98 -8.20 -3.70 8.64
N GLN A 99 -8.70 -2.55 8.20
CA GLN A 99 -9.13 -2.37 6.81
C GLN A 99 -7.88 -2.16 5.95
N ALA A 100 -7.93 -2.51 4.66
CA ALA A 100 -6.78 -2.38 3.77
C ALA A 100 -7.14 -1.83 2.39
N ILE A 101 -6.23 -1.02 1.86
CA ILE A 101 -6.19 -0.67 0.44
C ILE A 101 -4.78 -0.91 -0.13
N SER A 102 -4.72 -1.18 -1.42
CA SER A 102 -3.47 -1.12 -2.20
C SER A 102 -3.51 0.05 -3.16
N ILE A 103 -2.38 0.75 -3.30
CA ILE A 103 -2.17 1.86 -4.21
C ILE A 103 -1.07 1.45 -5.18
N ARG A 104 -1.40 1.27 -6.46
CA ARG A 104 -0.45 0.96 -7.54
C ARG A 104 -0.18 2.19 -8.39
N VAL A 105 1.09 2.45 -8.66
CA VAL A 105 1.52 3.60 -9.49
C VAL A 105 1.64 3.16 -10.95
N ILE A 106 0.73 3.62 -11.81
CA ILE A 106 0.67 3.26 -13.22
C ILE A 106 0.84 4.53 -14.05
N GLY A 107 2.04 4.72 -14.60
CA GLY A 107 2.36 5.95 -15.34
C GLY A 107 2.20 7.19 -14.46
N ASN A 108 1.22 8.04 -14.78
CA ASN A 108 0.88 9.25 -14.03
C ASN A 108 -0.45 9.10 -13.24
N GLU A 109 -0.84 7.87 -12.94
CA GLU A 109 -2.08 7.54 -12.23
C GLU A 109 -1.81 6.65 -11.02
N LEU A 110 -2.69 6.74 -10.03
CA LEU A 110 -2.77 5.85 -8.89
C LEU A 110 -4.02 4.97 -9.08
N LYS A 111 -3.82 3.65 -9.23
CA LYS A 111 -4.90 2.66 -9.15
C LYS A 111 -5.03 2.21 -7.71
N ILE A 112 -6.11 2.61 -7.05
CA ILE A 112 -6.38 2.36 -5.64
C ILE A 112 -7.49 1.31 -5.52
N LYS A 113 -7.29 0.31 -4.67
CA LYS A 113 -8.20 -0.83 -4.57
C LYS A 113 -8.34 -1.30 -3.13
N ARG A 114 -9.57 -1.58 -2.68
CA ARG A 114 -9.81 -2.23 -1.38
C ARG A 114 -9.32 -3.67 -1.39
N TRP A 115 -8.79 -4.09 -0.26
CA TRP A 115 -8.49 -5.48 0.03
C TRP A 115 -9.42 -5.95 1.15
N VAL A 116 -10.13 -7.04 0.90
CA VAL A 116 -11.07 -7.65 1.83
C VAL A 116 -10.42 -8.81 2.54
N THR A 117 -10.90 -9.14 3.73
CA THR A 117 -10.31 -10.20 4.54
C THR A 117 -10.94 -11.55 4.26
N ASP A 118 -10.13 -12.59 4.18
CA ASP A 118 -10.55 -13.99 4.14
C ASP A 118 -9.82 -14.83 5.22
N ASN A 119 -9.93 -16.16 5.12
CA ASN A 119 -9.28 -17.08 6.06
C ASN A 119 -7.74 -17.08 5.98
N LYS A 120 -7.14 -16.48 4.95
CA LYS A 120 -5.69 -16.42 4.69
C LYS A 120 -5.11 -15.02 4.84
N GLY A 121 -5.91 -14.03 5.19
CA GLY A 121 -5.46 -12.66 5.39
C GLY A 121 -6.26 -11.71 4.52
N TYR A 122 -5.57 -10.95 3.69
CA TYR A 122 -6.20 -10.06 2.72
C TYR A 122 -6.20 -10.65 1.31
N VAL A 123 -7.30 -10.45 0.60
CA VAL A 123 -7.46 -10.71 -0.83
C VAL A 123 -7.96 -9.43 -1.52
N PRO A 124 -7.50 -9.14 -2.75
CA PRO A 124 -7.98 -7.96 -3.48
C PRO A 124 -9.49 -8.11 -3.76
N ALA A 125 -10.24 -7.01 -3.63
CA ALA A 125 -11.65 -6.97 -4.01
C ALA A 125 -11.84 -7.15 -5.54
N SER A 126 -13.06 -6.99 -6.07
CA SER A 126 -13.26 -6.98 -7.54
C SER A 126 -12.47 -5.84 -8.20
N ASP A 127 -11.97 -6.03 -9.43
CA ASP A 127 -11.32 -4.95 -10.18
C ASP A 127 -12.27 -3.79 -10.52
N GLU A 128 -13.57 -4.05 -10.51
CA GLU A 128 -14.62 -3.02 -10.68
C GLU A 128 -14.65 -2.01 -9.53
N GLU A 129 -14.10 -2.37 -8.36
CA GLU A 129 -14.00 -1.47 -7.20
C GLU A 129 -12.72 -0.62 -7.22
N ALA A 130 -11.87 -0.77 -8.24
CA ALA A 130 -10.65 0.02 -8.35
C ALA A 130 -10.98 1.46 -8.75
N GLN A 131 -10.48 2.41 -7.99
CA GLN A 131 -10.55 3.83 -8.28
C GLN A 131 -9.24 4.28 -8.92
N ILE A 132 -9.33 5.12 -9.95
CA ILE A 132 -8.17 5.66 -10.65
C ILE A 132 -8.14 7.17 -10.44
N ILE A 133 -7.04 7.68 -9.91
CA ILE A 133 -6.83 9.10 -9.69
C ILE A 133 -5.51 9.56 -10.31
N SER A 134 -5.45 10.81 -10.73
CA SER A 134 -4.24 11.41 -11.29
C SER A 134 -3.17 11.61 -10.21
N MET A 135 -1.89 11.37 -10.53
CA MET A 135 -0.76 11.71 -9.66
C MET A 135 -0.52 13.22 -9.51
N LYS A 136 -1.29 14.06 -10.22
CA LYS A 136 -1.31 15.52 -10.00
C LYS A 136 -2.15 15.93 -8.77
N ILE A 137 -2.81 14.97 -8.12
CA ILE A 137 -3.55 15.18 -6.87
C ILE A 137 -2.63 15.77 -5.80
N THR A 138 -3.16 16.70 -5.00
CA THR A 138 -2.42 17.25 -3.85
C THR A 138 -2.32 16.23 -2.72
N ASP A 139 -1.40 16.44 -1.79
CA ASP A 139 -1.25 15.58 -0.61
C ASP A 139 -2.56 15.57 0.21
N TYR A 140 -3.14 16.75 0.48
CA TYR A 140 -4.46 16.88 1.11
C TYR A 140 -5.55 16.06 0.41
N GLU A 141 -5.75 16.25 -0.90
CA GLU A 141 -6.81 15.56 -1.65
C GLU A 141 -6.60 14.04 -1.65
N LEU A 142 -5.35 13.57 -1.70
CA LEU A 142 -5.02 12.15 -1.60
C LEU A 142 -5.36 11.60 -0.21
N GLY A 143 -5.00 12.31 0.86
CA GLY A 143 -5.34 11.92 2.22
C GLY A 143 -6.85 11.86 2.44
N LEU A 144 -7.57 12.90 2.00
CA LEU A 144 -9.04 12.96 2.06
C LEU A 144 -9.68 11.81 1.29
N PHE A 145 -9.17 11.51 0.10
CA PHE A 145 -9.63 10.36 -0.69
C PHE A 145 -9.42 9.03 0.06
N ILE A 146 -8.26 8.84 0.67
CA ILE A 146 -7.94 7.61 1.43
C ILE A 146 -8.81 7.50 2.68
N LYS A 147 -9.04 8.59 3.44
CA LYS A 147 -9.96 8.60 4.58
C LYS A 147 -11.37 8.16 4.18
N ARG A 148 -11.90 8.71 3.07
CA ARG A 148 -13.20 8.29 2.51
C ARG A 148 -13.23 6.82 2.12
N MET A 149 -12.13 6.27 1.59
CA MET A 149 -12.00 4.84 1.31
C MET A 149 -12.03 3.96 2.57
N PHE A 150 -11.83 4.51 3.75
CA PHE A 150 -12.00 3.83 5.04
C PHE A 150 -13.29 4.25 5.76
N ASN A 151 -14.16 5.02 5.11
CA ASN A 151 -15.38 5.60 5.69
C ASN A 151 -15.07 6.47 6.93
N ILE A 152 -13.98 7.22 6.87
CA ILE A 152 -13.58 8.19 7.90
C ILE A 152 -14.01 9.57 7.42
N GLU A 153 -14.72 10.30 8.28
CA GLU A 153 -15.05 11.71 8.08
C GLU A 153 -13.83 12.58 8.47
N ASP A 154 -13.59 13.64 7.70
CA ASP A 154 -12.49 14.59 7.97
C ASP A 154 -12.98 15.72 8.88
#